data_AF-A0A327Z8G1-F1
#
_entry.id   AF-A0A327Z8G1-F1
#
_cell.length_a   1.000
_cell.length_b   1.000
_cell.length_c   1.000
_cell.angle_alpha   90.00
_cell.angle_beta   90.00
_cell.angle_gamma   90.00
#
_symmetry.space_group_name_H-M   'P 1'
#
loop_
_entity.id
_entity.type
_entity.pdbx_description
1 polymer ?
#
loop_
_entity_poly.entity_id
_entity_poly.type
_entity_poly.pdbx_seq_one_letter_code
_entity_poly.pdbx_strand_id
1 'polypeptide(L)'
;MQRRPIAVAAAVVVAGGAAVAFTLPSLAGTNESADTAVTTDGVSPELLKALKRDLGLSGDQARTRLARSEWAGGVSATLAAQTGEDFGGAWLADDGTTLKVAVTGKDAAEAVKAAGAVPVLVKRSEAQLDEAKTKLDAVVSEAAGLTGWYVDVPTNKLVVVARTADQADALEFATDAGVPASALTVKVNKAQPKPLFDVRGGDPYFINLDGGQARCSIGFSVDGGFVTAGHCGAVGTTTTGFNDEAQGTVEASVFPGEADMGFVAVNGDWTPRAVVNDFEGNELPVAGNTEAPVGAAICRSGSTTGTFCGTILAKNQTVRYPEGAVTGLTRTDVCAEGGDSGGPWLSGDQAQGVTSGGSGDCTVGGETFFQPVNEILATNNLTLVTSGGGAAAEETTPPAAETNACAALPVQREGDIARAGATQVQPNGGAYRARAGTHTACLDAPDGTDFDLVLQRQNNRGSFRTVARAEGDGDKTLSFTGRSGTYRYVVVSASGTGSYQLGFNVS
;
A
#
# COMPACT_ATOMS: atom_id res chain seq x y z
N MET A 1 50.55 69.09 -5.65
CA MET A 1 51.54 68.19 -5.05
C MET A 1 51.50 66.85 -5.78
N GLN A 2 52.66 66.21 -5.86
CA GLN A 2 52.97 65.06 -6.69
C GLN A 2 52.06 63.85 -6.51
N ARG A 3 51.81 63.18 -7.63
CA ARG A 3 51.24 61.83 -7.76
C ARG A 3 52.20 60.79 -7.18
N ARG A 4 51.68 59.73 -6.55
CA ARG A 4 52.35 58.42 -6.50
C ARG A 4 51.34 57.24 -6.64
N PRO A 5 51.68 56.21 -7.44
CA PRO A 5 50.85 55.06 -7.79
C PRO A 5 51.26 53.77 -7.04
N ILE A 6 50.39 52.74 -7.05
CA ILE A 6 50.67 51.32 -6.74
C ILE A 6 49.59 50.50 -7.48
N ALA A 7 49.77 49.31 -8.05
CA ALA A 7 50.83 48.60 -8.76
C ALA A 7 50.12 47.35 -9.31
N VAL A 8 50.22 47.08 -10.60
CA VAL A 8 49.68 45.85 -11.23
C VAL A 8 50.85 44.89 -11.36
N ALA A 9 50.76 43.70 -10.76
CA ALA A 9 51.69 42.60 -10.99
C ALA A 9 50.97 41.52 -11.80
N ALA A 10 51.34 41.41 -13.07
CA ALA A 10 50.98 40.30 -13.94
C ALA A 10 51.99 39.17 -13.75
N ALA A 11 51.52 37.96 -13.46
CA ALA A 11 52.34 36.76 -13.45
C ALA A 11 52.05 35.94 -14.71
N VAL A 12 53.07 35.81 -15.55
CA VAL A 12 53.11 34.98 -16.76
C VAL A 12 53.26 33.51 -16.35
N VAL A 13 52.36 32.64 -16.80
CA VAL A 13 52.53 31.18 -16.69
C VAL A 13 52.97 30.63 -18.04
N VAL A 14 54.16 30.05 -18.05
CA VAL A 14 54.78 29.36 -19.18
C VAL A 14 54.19 27.96 -19.30
N ALA A 15 53.79 27.58 -20.51
CA ALA A 15 53.37 26.23 -20.86
C ALA A 15 54.57 25.26 -20.92
N GLY A 16 54.49 24.16 -20.18
CA GLY A 16 55.41 23.02 -20.27
C GLY A 16 54.62 21.73 -20.20
N GLY A 17 54.53 21.02 -21.32
CA GLY A 17 53.85 19.72 -21.42
C GLY A 17 54.62 18.61 -20.72
N ALA A 18 53.89 17.79 -19.97
CA ALA A 18 54.35 16.48 -19.50
C ALA A 18 53.21 15.49 -19.62
N ALA A 19 53.43 14.42 -20.39
CA ALA A 19 52.51 13.30 -20.52
C ALA A 19 52.47 12.53 -19.19
N VAL A 20 51.28 12.41 -18.60
CA VAL A 20 51.04 11.58 -17.40
C VAL A 20 50.33 10.31 -17.85
N ALA A 21 51.03 9.19 -17.80
CA ALA A 21 50.45 7.86 -17.88
C ALA A 21 49.69 7.60 -16.56
N PHE A 22 48.37 7.40 -16.65
CA PHE A 22 47.57 6.96 -15.51
C PHE A 22 47.76 5.45 -15.29
N THR A 23 48.50 5.09 -14.25
CA THR A 23 48.46 3.76 -13.66
C THR A 23 47.37 3.72 -12.58
N LEU A 24 46.39 2.83 -12.75
CA LEU A 24 45.34 2.57 -11.76
C LEU A 24 45.95 1.85 -10.53
N PRO A 25 45.69 2.28 -9.30
CA PRO A 25 46.04 1.50 -8.12
C PRO A 25 45.03 0.35 -7.93
N SER A 26 45.53 -0.88 -7.84
CA SER A 26 44.74 -2.02 -7.36
C SER A 26 44.50 -1.87 -5.86
N LEU A 27 43.24 -1.70 -5.46
CA LEU A 27 42.83 -1.85 -4.07
C LEU A 27 42.02 -3.13 -3.94
N ALA A 28 42.67 -4.16 -3.40
CA ALA A 28 41.99 -5.31 -2.80
C ALA A 28 41.39 -4.84 -1.47
N GLY A 29 40.09 -4.58 -1.45
CA GLY A 29 39.30 -4.33 -0.25
C GLY A 29 38.29 -5.45 -0.09
N THR A 30 38.50 -6.31 0.89
CA THR A 30 37.53 -7.30 1.35
C THR A 30 36.41 -6.57 2.11
N ASN A 31 35.30 -6.31 1.43
CA ASN A 31 34.00 -6.10 2.06
C ASN A 31 33.02 -7.00 1.29
N GLU A 32 32.42 -7.97 1.99
CA GLU A 32 31.24 -8.68 1.52
C GLU A 32 30.18 -7.64 1.21
N SER A 33 30.04 -7.35 -0.08
CA SER A 33 28.92 -6.57 -0.57
C SER A 33 27.69 -7.43 -0.43
N ALA A 34 26.69 -6.90 0.26
CA ALA A 34 25.34 -7.43 0.22
C ALA A 34 24.97 -7.69 -1.24
N ASP A 35 24.46 -8.89 -1.49
CA ASP A 35 24.03 -9.42 -2.77
C ASP A 35 22.89 -8.55 -3.33
N THR A 36 23.25 -7.38 -3.85
CA THR A 36 22.42 -6.70 -4.84
C THR A 36 22.59 -7.54 -6.07
N ALA A 37 21.62 -8.42 -6.32
CA ALA A 37 21.50 -9.14 -7.56
C ALA A 37 21.33 -8.12 -8.69
N VAL A 38 22.45 -7.57 -9.16
CA VAL A 38 22.56 -6.92 -10.45
C VAL A 38 22.31 -8.03 -11.45
N THR A 39 21.07 -8.09 -11.93
CA THR A 39 20.68 -9.00 -12.99
C THR A 39 21.64 -8.78 -14.15
N THR A 40 22.00 -9.87 -14.84
CA THR A 40 23.00 -9.90 -15.91
C THR A 40 22.74 -8.93 -17.08
N ASP A 41 21.55 -8.30 -17.11
CA ASP A 41 21.08 -7.36 -18.14
C ASP A 41 20.55 -6.01 -17.58
N GLY A 42 20.70 -5.72 -16.28
CA GLY A 42 20.36 -4.40 -15.69
C GLY A 42 18.87 -4.07 -15.51
N VAL A 43 17.96 -5.02 -15.70
CA VAL A 43 16.50 -4.84 -15.50
C VAL A 43 16.00 -5.69 -14.33
N SER A 44 15.22 -5.11 -13.41
CA SER A 44 14.71 -5.84 -12.25
C SER A 44 13.65 -6.89 -12.63
N PRO A 45 13.63 -8.07 -11.97
CA PRO A 45 12.60 -9.08 -12.19
C PRO A 45 11.18 -8.56 -11.95
N GLU A 46 11.01 -7.65 -10.99
CA GLU A 46 9.75 -7.01 -10.63
C GLU A 46 9.23 -6.14 -11.79
N LEU A 47 10.12 -5.38 -12.44
CA LEU A 47 9.76 -4.58 -13.61
C LEU A 47 9.38 -5.47 -14.79
N LEU A 48 10.07 -6.60 -15.01
CA LEU A 48 9.69 -7.57 -16.05
C LEU A 48 8.32 -8.20 -15.80
N LYS A 49 8.02 -8.54 -14.53
CA LYS A 49 6.68 -9.02 -14.14
C LYS A 49 5.61 -7.97 -14.40
N ALA A 50 5.88 -6.69 -14.07
CA ALA A 50 4.97 -5.59 -14.33
C ALA A 50 4.74 -5.39 -15.85
N LEU A 51 5.80 -5.34 -16.66
CA LEU A 51 5.70 -5.21 -18.12
C LEU A 51 4.94 -6.38 -18.77
N LYS A 52 5.10 -7.61 -18.25
CA LYS A 52 4.29 -8.75 -18.68
C LYS A 52 2.82 -8.58 -18.32
N ARG A 53 2.52 -8.20 -17.08
CA ARG A 53 1.15 -8.00 -16.58
C ARG A 53 0.43 -6.88 -17.35
N ASP A 54 1.11 -5.75 -17.56
CA ASP A 54 0.48 -4.51 -18.01
C ASP A 54 0.50 -4.34 -19.53
N LEU A 55 1.57 -4.81 -20.18
CA LEU A 55 1.75 -4.67 -21.63
C LEU A 55 1.71 -6.01 -22.38
N GLY A 56 1.55 -7.14 -21.67
CA GLY A 56 1.50 -8.46 -22.29
C GLY A 56 2.84 -8.95 -22.87
N LEU A 57 3.96 -8.34 -22.47
CA LEU A 57 5.27 -8.62 -23.05
C LEU A 57 5.94 -9.85 -22.40
N SER A 58 6.54 -10.73 -23.21
CA SER A 58 7.47 -11.74 -22.70
C SER A 58 8.72 -11.08 -22.10
N GLY A 59 9.50 -11.82 -21.30
CA GLY A 59 10.74 -11.28 -20.73
C GLY A 59 11.69 -10.72 -21.79
N ASP A 60 11.82 -11.40 -22.93
CA ASP A 60 12.69 -10.96 -24.02
C ASP A 60 12.10 -9.77 -24.79
N GLN A 61 10.78 -9.74 -24.98
CA GLN A 61 10.10 -8.59 -25.60
C GLN A 61 10.21 -7.34 -24.71
N ALA A 62 10.05 -7.49 -23.39
CA ALA A 62 10.20 -6.41 -22.42
C ALA A 62 11.63 -5.87 -22.43
N ARG A 63 12.65 -6.74 -22.36
CA ARG A 63 14.06 -6.35 -22.48
C ARG A 63 14.36 -5.62 -23.78
N THR A 64 13.88 -6.16 -24.91
CA THR A 64 14.05 -5.53 -26.23
C THR A 64 13.41 -4.15 -26.27
N ARG A 65 12.18 -4.01 -25.75
CA ARG A 65 11.45 -2.73 -25.72
C ARG A 65 12.18 -1.69 -24.86
N LEU A 66 12.72 -2.08 -23.72
CA LEU A 66 13.51 -1.20 -22.85
C LEU A 66 14.79 -0.73 -23.55
N ALA A 67 15.56 -1.65 -24.12
CA ALA A 67 16.79 -1.32 -24.86
C ALA A 67 16.52 -0.42 -26.08
N ARG A 68 15.42 -0.66 -26.81
CA ARG A 68 14.99 0.19 -27.93
C ARG A 68 14.54 1.57 -27.46
N SER A 69 13.93 1.68 -26.28
CA SER A 69 13.53 2.97 -25.70
C SER A 69 14.74 3.82 -25.31
N GLU A 70 15.78 3.21 -24.72
CA GLU A 70 17.04 3.88 -24.39
C GLU A 70 17.74 4.40 -25.66
N TRP A 71 17.93 3.53 -26.65
CA TRP A 71 18.49 3.92 -27.95
C TRP A 71 17.69 5.05 -28.61
N ALA A 72 16.36 4.95 -28.57
CA ALA A 72 15.49 5.95 -29.18
C ALA A 72 15.62 7.32 -28.51
N GLY A 73 15.76 7.37 -27.18
CA GLY A 73 16.01 8.60 -26.44
C GLY A 73 17.31 9.29 -26.89
N GLY A 74 18.40 8.52 -27.01
CA GLY A 74 19.70 9.05 -27.46
C GLY A 74 19.68 9.56 -28.91
N VAL A 75 19.08 8.80 -29.83
CA VAL A 75 18.95 9.19 -31.24
C VAL A 75 18.04 10.41 -31.39
N SER A 76 16.92 10.45 -30.66
CA SER A 76 16.00 11.61 -30.66
C SER A 76 16.72 12.89 -30.24
N ALA A 77 17.46 12.87 -29.12
CA ALA A 77 18.20 14.04 -28.65
C ALA A 77 19.25 14.52 -29.66
N THR A 78 19.96 13.58 -30.29
CA THR A 78 20.95 13.89 -31.33
C THR A 78 20.31 14.55 -32.55
N LEU A 79 19.19 14.00 -33.02
CA LEU A 79 18.47 14.53 -34.18
C LEU A 79 17.82 15.89 -33.87
N ALA A 80 17.30 16.11 -32.67
CA ALA A 80 16.80 17.41 -32.24
C ALA A 80 17.91 18.47 -32.31
N ALA A 81 19.10 18.18 -31.78
CA ALA A 81 20.25 19.09 -31.85
C ALA A 81 20.76 19.32 -33.29
N GLN A 82 20.74 18.27 -34.13
CA GLN A 82 21.22 18.35 -35.50
C GLN A 82 20.26 19.09 -36.45
N THR A 83 18.95 18.91 -36.26
CA THR A 83 17.92 19.45 -37.17
C THR A 83 17.34 20.78 -36.69
N GLY A 84 17.52 21.13 -35.42
CA GLY A 84 17.17 22.46 -34.88
C GLY A 84 15.70 22.80 -35.11
N GLU A 85 15.44 23.95 -35.74
CA GLU A 85 14.09 24.46 -36.03
C GLU A 85 13.25 23.51 -36.91
N ASP A 86 13.87 22.57 -37.62
CA ASP A 86 13.15 21.58 -38.42
C ASP A 86 12.66 20.37 -37.62
N PHE A 87 13.07 20.22 -36.35
CA PHE A 87 12.68 19.10 -35.50
C PHE A 87 11.20 19.21 -35.10
N GLY A 88 10.45 18.14 -35.32
CA GLY A 88 9.00 18.06 -35.08
C GLY A 88 8.59 17.12 -33.93
N GLY A 89 9.56 16.60 -33.17
CA GLY A 89 9.35 15.62 -32.09
C GLY A 89 9.64 14.17 -32.52
N ALA A 90 9.75 13.26 -31.55
CA ALA A 90 9.99 11.84 -31.79
C ALA A 90 9.12 10.93 -30.91
N TRP A 91 8.83 9.72 -31.41
CA TRP A 91 8.06 8.71 -30.68
C TRP A 91 8.37 7.29 -31.16
N LEU A 92 8.13 6.30 -30.30
CA LEU A 92 8.09 4.90 -30.73
C LEU A 92 6.72 4.59 -31.33
N ALA A 93 6.71 3.86 -32.45
CA ALA A 93 5.49 3.33 -33.03
C ALA A 93 4.78 2.34 -32.09
N ASP A 94 3.57 1.90 -32.46
CA ASP A 94 2.74 1.00 -31.64
C ASP A 94 3.46 -0.33 -31.30
N ASP A 95 4.40 -0.76 -32.15
CA ASP A 95 5.27 -1.91 -31.91
C ASP A 95 6.25 -1.73 -30.72
N GLY A 96 6.41 -0.49 -30.23
CA GLY A 96 7.32 -0.13 -29.14
C GLY A 96 8.80 -0.19 -29.47
N THR A 97 9.18 -0.35 -30.74
CA THR A 97 10.58 -0.60 -31.15
C THR A 97 11.02 0.24 -32.34
N THR A 98 10.09 0.69 -33.18
CA THR A 98 10.38 1.56 -34.34
C THR A 98 10.34 3.03 -33.92
N LEU A 99 11.48 3.72 -33.97
CA LEU A 99 11.55 5.17 -33.74
C LEU A 99 11.08 5.93 -34.96
N LYS A 100 10.06 6.76 -34.79
CA LYS A 100 9.59 7.76 -35.75
C LYS A 100 10.01 9.15 -35.29
N VAL A 101 10.48 9.98 -36.23
CA VAL A 101 10.89 11.36 -35.95
C VAL A 101 10.19 12.28 -36.94
N ALA A 102 9.41 13.21 -36.41
CA ALA A 102 8.75 14.24 -37.20
C ALA A 102 9.75 15.34 -37.56
N VAL A 103 9.73 15.80 -38.81
CA VAL A 103 10.56 16.91 -39.30
C VAL A 103 9.81 17.75 -40.35
N THR A 104 10.11 19.03 -40.46
CA THR A 104 9.48 19.94 -41.45
C THR A 104 10.22 19.98 -42.79
N GLY A 105 11.52 19.66 -42.80
CA GLY A 105 12.40 19.73 -43.96
C GLY A 105 12.81 18.37 -44.53
N LYS A 106 13.07 18.31 -45.85
CA LYS A 106 13.57 17.10 -46.52
C LYS A 106 14.99 16.74 -46.09
N ASP A 107 15.86 17.74 -45.87
CA ASP A 107 17.25 17.50 -45.46
C ASP A 107 17.31 16.91 -44.04
N ALA A 108 16.46 17.41 -43.13
CA ALA A 108 16.26 16.83 -41.81
C ALA A 108 15.73 15.37 -41.90
N ALA A 109 14.83 15.07 -42.85
CA ALA A 109 14.33 13.71 -43.05
C ALA A 109 15.42 12.72 -43.48
N GLU A 110 16.41 13.16 -44.26
CA GLU A 110 17.56 12.32 -44.61
C GLU A 110 18.48 12.07 -43.40
N ALA A 111 18.68 13.07 -42.54
CA ALA A 111 19.42 12.89 -41.28
C ALA A 111 18.76 11.84 -40.37
N VAL A 112 17.42 11.87 -40.26
CA VAL A 112 16.64 10.88 -39.50
C VAL A 112 16.85 9.46 -40.05
N LYS A 113 16.79 9.28 -41.38
CA LYS A 113 17.04 7.96 -42.01
C LYS A 113 18.46 7.49 -41.74
N ALA A 114 19.44 8.37 -41.85
CA ALA A 114 20.85 8.05 -41.60
C ALA A 114 21.09 7.58 -40.15
N ALA A 115 20.31 8.09 -39.20
CA ALA A 115 20.33 7.66 -37.80
C ALA A 115 19.55 6.36 -37.52
N GLY A 116 18.97 5.72 -38.54
CA GLY A 116 18.22 4.46 -38.40
C GLY A 116 16.80 4.62 -37.87
N ALA A 117 16.25 5.84 -37.92
CA ALA A 117 14.86 6.15 -37.57
C ALA A 117 13.99 6.38 -38.82
N VAL A 118 12.68 6.40 -38.64
CA VAL A 118 11.71 6.62 -39.73
C VAL A 118 11.28 8.10 -39.74
N PRO A 119 11.60 8.88 -40.79
CA PRO A 119 11.15 10.27 -40.86
C PRO A 119 9.66 10.37 -41.15
N VAL A 120 9.02 11.35 -40.52
CA VAL A 120 7.63 11.76 -40.78
C VAL A 120 7.62 13.23 -41.14
N LEU A 121 7.29 13.55 -42.39
CA LEU A 121 7.19 14.95 -42.80
C LEU A 121 5.93 15.58 -42.21
N VAL A 122 6.11 16.66 -41.46
CA VAL A 122 5.04 17.37 -40.76
C VAL A 122 4.99 18.85 -41.15
N LYS A 123 3.90 19.53 -40.80
CA LYS A 123 3.70 20.95 -41.15
C LYS A 123 4.34 21.89 -40.15
N ARG A 124 4.48 21.47 -38.89
CA ARG A 124 4.95 22.29 -37.79
C ARG A 124 6.12 21.64 -37.10
N SER A 125 7.10 22.45 -36.71
CA SER A 125 8.14 22.02 -35.80
C SER A 125 7.60 21.88 -34.38
N GLU A 126 8.36 21.19 -33.52
CA GLU A 126 8.07 21.07 -32.09
C GLU A 126 8.06 22.44 -31.44
N ALA A 127 9.03 23.30 -31.76
CA ALA A 127 9.12 24.68 -31.28
C ALA A 127 7.86 25.50 -31.59
N GLN A 128 7.27 25.36 -32.78
CA GLN A 128 6.02 26.03 -33.14
C GLN A 128 4.81 25.52 -32.34
N LEU A 129 4.77 24.23 -32.01
CA LEU A 129 3.72 23.64 -31.19
C LEU A 129 3.89 24.02 -29.71
N ASP A 130 5.12 24.10 -29.21
CA ASP A 130 5.44 24.54 -27.86
C ASP A 130 5.14 26.04 -27.66
N GLU A 131 5.38 26.88 -28.67
CA GLU A 131 4.97 28.29 -28.62
C GLU A 131 3.44 28.39 -28.49
N ALA A 132 2.69 27.57 -29.22
CA ALA A 132 1.23 27.52 -29.10
C ALA A 132 0.77 27.00 -27.73
N LYS A 133 1.44 25.98 -27.18
CA LYS A 133 1.18 25.48 -25.82
C LYS A 133 1.46 26.55 -24.76
N THR A 134 2.55 27.30 -24.90
CA THR A 134 2.94 28.38 -23.98
C THR A 134 1.86 29.46 -23.91
N LYS A 135 1.17 29.74 -25.02
CA LYS A 135 0.03 30.67 -25.02
C LYS A 135 -1.14 30.15 -24.17
N LEU A 136 -1.45 28.85 -24.22
CA LEU A 136 -2.45 28.24 -23.33
C LEU A 136 -2.01 28.27 -21.87
N ASP A 137 -0.75 27.95 -21.59
CA ASP A 137 -0.19 27.96 -20.23
C ASP A 137 -0.32 29.36 -19.59
N ALA A 138 -0.15 30.44 -20.38
CA ALA A 138 -0.24 31.82 -19.90
C ALA A 138 -1.65 32.25 -19.46
N VAL A 139 -2.69 31.55 -19.92
CA VAL A 139 -4.11 31.84 -19.59
C VAL A 139 -4.77 30.71 -18.79
N VAL A 140 -3.97 29.88 -18.11
CA VAL A 140 -4.45 28.72 -17.33
C VAL A 140 -5.61 29.04 -16.36
N SER A 141 -5.66 30.26 -15.81
CA SER A 141 -6.74 30.70 -14.90
C SER A 141 -8.12 30.77 -15.57
N GLU A 142 -8.18 30.83 -16.90
CA GLU A 142 -9.41 30.91 -17.69
C GLU A 142 -9.91 29.50 -18.11
N ALA A 143 -9.14 28.45 -17.84
CA ALA A 143 -9.39 27.09 -18.31
C ALA A 143 -10.42 26.29 -17.48
N ALA A 144 -11.42 26.96 -16.89
CA ALA A 144 -12.40 26.29 -16.04
C ALA A 144 -13.12 25.17 -16.80
N GLY A 145 -13.21 23.97 -16.20
CA GLY A 145 -13.84 22.79 -16.81
C GLY A 145 -12.92 21.95 -17.73
N LEU A 146 -11.79 22.50 -18.15
CA LEU A 146 -10.77 21.76 -18.90
C LEU A 146 -9.97 20.85 -17.97
N THR A 147 -9.37 19.80 -18.53
CA THR A 147 -8.60 18.76 -17.80
C THR A 147 -7.11 18.77 -18.15
N GLY A 148 -6.69 19.57 -19.13
CA GLY A 148 -5.28 19.78 -19.50
C GLY A 148 -5.09 20.04 -20.99
N TRP A 149 -3.84 20.28 -21.41
CA TRP A 149 -3.45 20.40 -22.82
C TRP A 149 -1.98 20.00 -23.03
N TYR A 150 -1.66 19.48 -24.21
CA TYR A 150 -0.33 18.99 -24.55
C TYR A 150 -0.06 19.00 -26.05
N VAL A 151 1.23 18.97 -26.43
CA VAL A 151 1.65 18.76 -27.82
C VAL A 151 1.59 17.27 -28.16
N ASP A 152 0.78 16.91 -29.14
CA ASP A 152 0.66 15.56 -29.67
C ASP A 152 1.55 15.41 -30.91
N VAL A 153 2.78 14.99 -30.66
CA VAL A 153 3.81 14.81 -31.70
C VAL A 153 3.35 13.90 -32.84
N PRO A 154 2.80 12.68 -32.60
CA PRO A 154 2.32 11.80 -33.67
C PRO A 154 1.30 12.44 -34.63
N THR A 155 0.43 13.32 -34.13
CA THR A 155 -0.60 13.99 -34.96
C THR A 155 -0.20 15.40 -35.41
N ASN A 156 0.93 15.92 -34.92
CA ASN A 156 1.44 17.27 -35.17
C ASN A 156 0.43 18.37 -34.81
N LYS A 157 -0.21 18.21 -33.65
CA LYS A 157 -1.29 19.04 -33.11
C LYS A 157 -1.06 19.42 -31.65
N LEU A 158 -1.66 20.53 -31.23
CA LEU A 158 -1.93 20.83 -29.83
C LEU A 158 -3.28 20.22 -29.46
N VAL A 159 -3.32 19.43 -28.40
CA VAL A 159 -4.54 18.78 -27.89
C VAL A 159 -4.98 19.50 -26.62
N VAL A 160 -6.25 19.91 -26.57
CA VAL A 160 -6.91 20.36 -25.34
C VAL A 160 -7.85 19.26 -24.86
N VAL A 161 -7.74 18.88 -23.60
CA VAL A 161 -8.50 17.78 -23.00
C VAL A 161 -9.64 18.37 -22.18
N ALA A 162 -10.87 17.98 -22.47
CA ALA A 162 -12.06 18.52 -21.82
C ALA A 162 -13.07 17.40 -21.51
N ARG A 163 -14.01 17.68 -20.60
CA ARG A 163 -15.17 16.80 -20.42
C ARG A 163 -16.11 16.92 -21.61
N THR A 164 -17.01 15.94 -21.77
CA THR A 164 -17.95 15.91 -22.90
C THR A 164 -18.76 17.20 -23.03
N ALA A 165 -19.17 17.80 -21.91
CA ALA A 165 -19.95 19.03 -21.86
C ALA A 165 -19.14 20.30 -22.18
N ASP A 166 -17.81 20.26 -22.00
CA ASP A 166 -16.93 21.44 -22.01
C ASP A 166 -16.12 21.53 -23.33
N GLN A 167 -16.53 20.81 -24.37
CA GLN A 167 -15.81 20.75 -25.65
C GLN A 167 -15.85 22.08 -26.43
N ALA A 168 -16.96 22.81 -26.35
CA ALA A 168 -17.08 24.12 -26.98
C ALA A 168 -16.14 25.12 -26.30
N ASP A 169 -16.16 25.14 -24.97
CA ASP A 169 -15.30 25.98 -24.14
C ASP A 169 -13.81 25.68 -24.40
N ALA A 170 -13.44 24.42 -24.64
CA ALA A 170 -12.08 24.04 -25.01
C ALA A 170 -11.60 24.64 -26.35
N LEU A 171 -12.50 24.77 -27.32
CA LEU A 171 -12.21 25.40 -28.61
C LEU A 171 -12.11 26.93 -28.48
N GLU A 172 -13.00 27.54 -27.70
CA GLU A 172 -13.02 28.97 -27.41
C GLU A 172 -11.74 29.37 -26.67
N PHE A 173 -11.41 28.69 -25.56
CA PHE A 173 -10.19 28.88 -24.79
C PHE A 173 -8.93 28.89 -25.65
N ALA A 174 -8.79 27.91 -26.55
CA ALA A 174 -7.63 27.83 -27.43
C ALA A 174 -7.62 28.92 -28.52
N THR A 175 -8.79 29.31 -29.02
CA THR A 175 -8.92 30.36 -30.03
C THR A 175 -8.56 31.72 -29.44
N ASP A 176 -9.02 32.01 -28.22
CA ASP A 176 -8.74 33.26 -27.51
C ASP A 176 -7.27 33.39 -27.14
N ALA A 177 -6.61 32.28 -26.81
CA ALA A 177 -5.16 32.21 -26.65
C ALA A 177 -4.37 32.34 -27.98
N GLY A 178 -5.06 32.47 -29.12
CA GLY A 178 -4.43 32.66 -30.42
C GLY A 178 -3.89 31.38 -31.07
N VAL A 179 -4.34 30.20 -30.64
CA VAL A 179 -3.97 28.92 -31.27
C VAL A 179 -4.81 28.73 -32.54
N PRO A 180 -4.18 28.54 -33.72
CA PRO A 180 -4.94 28.34 -34.95
C PRO A 180 -5.69 27.00 -34.92
N ALA A 181 -6.95 26.99 -35.34
CA ALA A 181 -7.78 25.77 -35.41
C ALA A 181 -7.12 24.64 -36.22
N SER A 182 -6.27 24.97 -37.20
CA SER A 182 -5.52 23.98 -37.98
C SER A 182 -4.47 23.23 -37.15
N ALA A 183 -4.04 23.77 -36.02
CA ALA A 183 -3.10 23.18 -35.07
C ALA A 183 -3.80 22.52 -33.88
N LEU A 184 -5.10 22.74 -33.68
CA LEU A 184 -5.83 22.29 -32.50
C LEU A 184 -6.57 20.96 -32.72
N THR A 185 -6.76 20.20 -31.65
CA THR A 185 -7.72 19.10 -31.53
C THR A 185 -8.24 19.03 -30.09
N VAL A 186 -9.52 18.69 -29.90
CA VAL A 186 -10.09 18.48 -28.56
C VAL A 186 -10.23 16.99 -28.29
N LYS A 187 -9.71 16.56 -27.14
CA LYS A 187 -9.84 15.18 -26.65
C LYS A 187 -10.83 15.15 -25.49
N VAL A 188 -11.80 14.24 -25.55
CA VAL A 188 -12.75 14.06 -24.47
C VAL A 188 -12.17 13.14 -23.40
N ASN A 189 -12.12 13.61 -22.16
CA ASN A 189 -11.86 12.81 -20.98
C ASN A 189 -13.08 12.89 -20.05
N LYS A 190 -13.62 11.72 -19.66
CA LYS A 190 -14.82 11.67 -18.81
C LYS A 190 -14.53 12.01 -17.34
N ALA A 191 -13.28 11.91 -16.91
CA ALA A 191 -12.86 12.12 -15.53
C ALA A 191 -11.95 13.34 -15.39
N GLN A 192 -12.11 14.07 -14.28
CA GLN A 192 -11.15 15.09 -13.86
C GLN A 192 -9.94 14.41 -13.21
N PRO A 193 -8.70 14.75 -13.61
CA PRO A 193 -7.51 14.33 -12.88
C PRO A 193 -7.60 14.80 -11.43
N LYS A 194 -7.14 13.96 -10.52
CA LYS A 194 -7.08 14.27 -9.09
C LYS A 194 -5.76 13.75 -8.52
N PRO A 195 -5.20 14.42 -7.51
CA PRO A 195 -4.09 13.85 -6.76
C PRO A 195 -4.46 12.47 -6.18
N LEU A 196 -3.47 11.58 -6.11
CA LEU A 196 -3.61 10.28 -5.44
C LEU A 196 -2.70 10.31 -4.21
N PHE A 197 -3.27 10.04 -3.05
CA PHE A 197 -2.56 10.01 -1.76
C PHE A 197 -2.55 8.60 -1.21
N ASP A 198 -1.50 8.24 -0.49
CA ASP A 198 -1.43 6.94 0.19
C ASP A 198 -1.93 7.08 1.64
N VAL A 199 -2.63 6.06 2.12
CA VAL A 199 -2.90 5.86 3.54
C VAL A 199 -1.86 4.88 4.05
N ARG A 200 -1.03 5.33 4.98
CA ARG A 200 0.04 4.54 5.60
C ARG A 200 -0.12 4.59 7.10
N GLY A 201 0.13 3.49 7.79
CA GLY A 201 0.15 3.49 9.25
C GLY A 201 1.19 4.47 9.78
N GLY A 202 0.91 5.14 10.88
CA GLY A 202 1.76 6.16 11.51
C GLY A 202 1.54 7.57 10.99
N ASP A 203 1.16 7.76 9.72
CA ASP A 203 0.95 9.11 9.14
C ASP A 203 -0.10 9.90 9.94
N PRO A 204 0.08 11.24 10.09
CA PRO A 204 -0.88 12.06 10.81
C PRO A 204 -2.18 12.19 10.04
N TYR A 205 -3.28 12.21 10.78
CA TYR A 205 -4.55 12.73 10.31
C TYR A 205 -5.13 13.66 11.37
N PHE A 206 -5.98 14.57 10.92
CA PHE A 206 -6.52 15.61 11.74
C PHE A 206 -8.04 15.55 11.77
N ILE A 207 -8.58 15.87 12.93
CA ILE A 207 -10.01 15.88 13.23
C ILE A 207 -10.39 17.26 13.73
N ASN A 208 -11.50 17.78 13.23
CA ASN A 208 -12.07 19.00 13.77
C ASN A 208 -12.99 18.64 14.93
N LEU A 209 -12.62 19.09 16.12
CA LEU A 209 -13.42 18.96 17.34
C LEU A 209 -13.94 20.34 17.76
N ASP A 210 -15.01 20.37 18.56
CA ASP A 210 -15.51 21.62 19.12
C ASP A 210 -14.43 22.26 20.01
N GLY A 211 -13.80 23.34 19.52
CA GLY A 211 -12.73 24.06 20.22
C GLY A 211 -11.32 23.92 19.62
N GLY A 212 -11.14 23.16 18.54
CA GLY A 212 -9.86 23.12 17.80
C GLY A 212 -9.68 21.88 16.93
N GLN A 213 -8.56 21.84 16.21
CA GLN A 213 -8.14 20.67 15.45
C GLN A 213 -7.25 19.78 16.34
N ALA A 214 -7.57 18.50 16.44
CA ALA A 214 -6.72 17.51 17.09
C ALA A 214 -5.99 16.66 16.05
N ARG A 215 -4.80 16.18 16.43
CA ARG A 215 -3.98 15.27 15.61
C ARG A 215 -4.02 13.88 16.22
N CYS A 216 -4.25 12.88 15.39
CA CYS A 216 -4.01 11.48 15.69
C CYS A 216 -3.12 10.86 14.60
N SER A 217 -2.73 9.61 14.81
CA SER A 217 -1.96 8.82 13.85
C SER A 217 -2.82 7.71 13.27
N ILE A 218 -2.70 7.48 11.96
CA ILE A 218 -3.36 6.36 11.29
C ILE A 218 -2.82 5.05 11.88
N GLY A 219 -3.67 4.09 12.19
CA GLY A 219 -3.26 2.77 12.68
C GLY A 219 -2.81 1.86 11.55
N PHE A 220 -3.75 1.06 11.03
CA PHE A 220 -3.50 0.19 9.89
C PHE A 220 -4.51 0.41 8.78
N SER A 221 -4.03 0.35 7.54
CA SER A 221 -4.86 0.32 6.35
C SER A 221 -5.75 -0.93 6.34
N VAL A 222 -7.04 -0.71 6.12
CA VAL A 222 -8.03 -1.76 5.85
C VAL A 222 -8.67 -1.49 4.50
N ASP A 223 -9.40 -2.45 3.95
CA ASP A 223 -10.17 -2.20 2.74
C ASP A 223 -11.12 -1.01 2.95
N GLY A 224 -11.08 -0.04 2.05
CA GLY A 224 -11.86 1.20 2.11
C GLY A 224 -11.45 2.23 3.17
N GLY A 225 -10.38 2.04 3.96
CA GLY A 225 -9.99 3.03 4.97
C GLY A 225 -8.86 2.64 5.91
N PHE A 226 -8.96 3.07 7.17
CA PHE A 226 -7.98 2.72 8.20
C PHE A 226 -8.61 2.59 9.60
N VAL A 227 -8.01 1.73 10.43
CA VAL A 227 -8.33 1.65 11.86
C VAL A 227 -7.52 2.67 12.67
N THR A 228 -8.10 3.14 13.76
CA THR A 228 -7.49 4.13 14.67
C THR A 228 -8.10 3.99 16.08
N ALA A 229 -7.77 4.89 17.00
CA ALA A 229 -8.36 4.92 18.34
C ALA A 229 -9.75 5.59 18.33
N GLY A 230 -10.65 5.14 19.21
CA GLY A 230 -12.02 5.66 19.28
C GLY A 230 -12.08 7.09 19.85
N HIS A 231 -11.19 7.42 20.80
CA HIS A 231 -11.12 8.77 21.36
C HIS A 231 -10.66 9.84 20.33
N CYS A 232 -10.15 9.42 19.17
CA CYS A 232 -9.83 10.31 18.05
C CYS A 232 -11.05 10.77 17.26
N GLY A 233 -12.29 10.49 17.68
CA GLY A 233 -13.45 11.08 17.02
C GLY A 233 -14.71 10.27 17.19
N ALA A 234 -15.84 10.96 17.23
CA ALA A 234 -17.14 10.34 17.20
C ALA A 234 -17.52 9.95 15.77
N VAL A 235 -18.49 9.04 15.62
CA VAL A 235 -19.06 8.71 14.32
C VAL A 235 -19.60 9.98 13.65
N GLY A 236 -19.25 10.18 12.37
CA GLY A 236 -19.58 11.36 11.58
C GLY A 236 -18.52 12.47 11.62
N THR A 237 -17.47 12.36 12.43
CA THR A 237 -16.34 13.29 12.39
C THR A 237 -15.58 13.15 11.07
N THR A 238 -15.42 14.25 10.33
CA THR A 238 -14.62 14.31 9.10
C THR A 238 -13.13 14.42 9.42
N THR A 239 -12.28 13.78 8.60
CA THR A 239 -10.83 13.82 8.74
C THR A 239 -10.15 14.52 7.57
N THR A 240 -9.01 15.17 7.85
CA THR A 240 -8.04 15.62 6.85
C THR A 240 -6.72 14.88 7.02
N GLY A 241 -6.02 14.62 5.92
CA GLY A 241 -4.77 13.87 5.95
C GLY A 241 -3.54 14.73 6.28
N PHE A 242 -2.37 14.12 6.21
CA PHE A 242 -1.07 14.77 6.47
C PHE A 242 -0.77 15.99 5.58
N ASN A 243 -1.50 16.11 4.47
CA ASN A 243 -1.38 17.14 3.44
C ASN A 243 -2.52 18.18 3.49
N ASP A 244 -3.29 18.21 4.58
CA ASP A 244 -4.45 19.07 4.78
C ASP A 244 -5.64 18.85 3.81
N GLU A 245 -5.58 17.81 2.97
CA GLU A 245 -6.67 17.46 2.07
C GLU A 245 -7.74 16.63 2.77
N ALA A 246 -8.99 16.74 2.29
CA ALA A 246 -10.09 15.93 2.78
C ALA A 246 -9.75 14.44 2.62
N GLN A 247 -9.89 13.68 3.71
CA GLN A 247 -9.45 12.28 3.76
C GLN A 247 -10.61 11.32 3.92
N GLY A 248 -11.44 11.50 4.94
CA GLY A 248 -12.43 10.49 5.28
C GLY A 248 -13.43 10.93 6.32
N THR A 249 -14.17 9.95 6.85
CA THR A 249 -15.13 10.14 7.93
C THR A 249 -15.08 8.95 8.88
N VAL A 250 -15.15 9.22 10.18
CA VAL A 250 -15.25 8.18 11.22
C VAL A 250 -16.59 7.47 11.08
N GLU A 251 -16.58 6.17 10.77
CA GLU A 251 -17.79 5.35 10.62
C GLU A 251 -18.06 4.46 11.84
N ALA A 252 -17.02 4.11 12.59
CA ALA A 252 -17.17 3.41 13.86
C ALA A 252 -16.26 4.04 14.92
N SER A 253 -16.76 4.16 16.14
CA SER A 253 -16.01 4.63 17.29
C SER A 253 -16.58 4.05 18.59
N VAL A 254 -15.71 3.56 19.46
CA VAL A 254 -16.02 3.13 20.82
C VAL A 254 -14.96 3.72 21.75
N PHE A 255 -15.37 4.65 22.61
CA PHE A 255 -14.58 5.16 23.72
C PHE A 255 -15.46 5.98 24.68
N PRO A 256 -15.30 5.86 26.01
CA PRO A 256 -14.59 4.80 26.74
C PRO A 256 -15.47 3.52 26.83
N GLY A 257 -15.06 2.54 27.64
CA GLY A 257 -15.86 1.37 27.97
C GLY A 257 -15.17 0.06 27.62
N GLU A 258 -15.81 -0.74 26.78
CA GLU A 258 -15.29 -2.07 26.44
C GLU A 258 -14.01 -2.01 25.59
N ALA A 259 -13.72 -0.86 24.95
CA ALA A 259 -12.60 -0.67 24.04
C ALA A 259 -12.25 0.82 23.83
N ASP A 260 -11.13 1.05 23.14
CA ASP A 260 -10.76 2.31 22.51
C ASP A 260 -10.42 2.07 21.04
N MET A 261 -11.45 1.99 20.20
CA MET A 261 -11.32 1.60 18.78
C MET A 261 -12.12 2.51 17.87
N GLY A 262 -11.58 2.77 16.67
CA GLY A 262 -12.25 3.51 15.62
C GLY A 262 -11.91 2.99 14.22
N PHE A 263 -12.76 3.34 13.26
CA PHE A 263 -12.58 3.11 11.83
C PHE A 263 -12.95 4.38 11.06
N VAL A 264 -12.06 4.81 10.17
CA VAL A 264 -12.27 5.91 9.25
C VAL A 264 -12.36 5.35 7.83
N ALA A 265 -13.50 5.56 7.18
CA ALA A 265 -13.63 5.30 5.75
C ALA A 265 -13.04 6.47 4.97
N VAL A 266 -12.15 6.18 4.02
CA VAL A 266 -11.49 7.22 3.21
C VAL A 266 -12.22 7.45 1.89
N ASN A 267 -12.11 8.65 1.35
CA ASN A 267 -12.62 8.96 0.03
C ASN A 267 -11.72 8.37 -1.08
N GLY A 268 -12.17 8.45 -2.33
CA GLY A 268 -11.46 7.82 -3.45
C GLY A 268 -10.14 8.47 -3.87
N ASP A 269 -9.68 9.54 -3.21
CA ASP A 269 -8.39 10.19 -3.47
C ASP A 269 -7.26 9.53 -2.65
N TRP A 270 -7.63 8.73 -1.64
CA TRP A 270 -6.72 8.08 -0.72
C TRP A 270 -6.69 6.57 -0.95
N THR A 271 -5.50 6.01 -1.07
CA THR A 271 -5.25 4.59 -1.38
C THR A 271 -4.67 3.88 -0.16
N PRO A 272 -5.38 2.94 0.46
CA PRO A 272 -4.85 2.07 1.51
C PRO A 272 -3.59 1.32 1.09
N ARG A 273 -2.52 1.40 1.90
CA ARG A 273 -1.24 0.69 1.67
C ARG A 273 -0.88 -0.21 2.85
N ALA A 274 -0.32 -1.37 2.55
CA ALA A 274 0.12 -2.38 3.54
C ALA A 274 1.46 -2.02 4.22
N VAL A 275 1.60 -0.78 4.66
CA VAL A 275 2.85 -0.26 5.24
C VAL A 275 2.60 0.63 6.45
N VAL A 276 3.60 0.72 7.31
CA VAL A 276 3.72 1.68 8.40
C VAL A 276 4.91 2.58 8.14
N ASN A 277 4.72 3.89 8.18
CA ASN A 277 5.79 4.87 8.12
C ASN A 277 6.60 4.83 9.42
N ASP A 278 7.92 4.64 9.34
CA ASP A 278 8.78 4.60 10.51
C ASP A 278 9.29 5.97 10.98
N PHE A 279 9.05 7.01 10.17
CA PHE A 279 9.57 8.37 10.32
C PHE A 279 11.11 8.51 10.22
N GLU A 280 11.80 7.47 9.76
CA GLU A 280 13.24 7.46 9.44
C GLU A 280 13.50 7.34 7.92
N GLY A 281 12.43 7.43 7.11
CA GLY A 281 12.49 7.37 5.65
C GLY A 281 12.24 5.98 5.08
N ASN A 282 11.80 5.02 5.90
CA ASN A 282 11.43 3.68 5.44
C ASN A 282 9.93 3.40 5.65
N GLU A 283 9.47 2.34 4.99
CA GLU A 283 8.13 1.80 5.11
C GLU A 283 8.21 0.36 5.63
N LEU A 284 7.67 0.12 6.83
CA LEU A 284 7.63 -1.20 7.45
C LEU A 284 6.44 -1.99 6.87
N PRO A 285 6.65 -3.16 6.26
CA PRO A 285 5.57 -3.93 5.64
C PRO A 285 4.62 -4.52 6.70
N VAL A 286 3.34 -4.61 6.33
CA VAL A 286 2.31 -5.30 7.12
C VAL A 286 1.91 -6.56 6.37
N ALA A 287 2.28 -7.73 6.87
CA ALA A 287 2.01 -9.02 6.22
C ALA A 287 0.80 -9.75 6.82
N GLY A 288 0.42 -9.43 8.05
CA GLY A 288 -0.69 -10.08 8.75
C GLY A 288 -1.00 -9.46 10.10
N ASN A 289 -1.74 -10.17 10.95
CA ASN A 289 -2.21 -9.73 12.26
C ASN A 289 -2.11 -10.84 13.33
N THR A 290 -1.11 -11.72 13.20
CA THR A 290 -0.83 -12.75 14.20
C THR A 290 -0.43 -12.08 15.51
N GLU A 291 -1.20 -12.33 16.58
CA GLU A 291 -1.00 -11.61 17.84
C GLU A 291 0.16 -12.19 18.66
N ALA A 292 1.08 -11.31 19.07
CA ALA A 292 2.26 -11.67 19.83
C ALA A 292 1.95 -11.90 21.33
N PRO A 293 2.64 -12.84 22.01
CA PRO A 293 2.44 -13.11 23.44
C PRO A 293 3.13 -12.07 24.35
N VAL A 294 2.83 -12.12 25.65
CA VAL A 294 3.58 -11.36 26.67
C VAL A 294 5.06 -11.75 26.61
N GLY A 295 5.95 -10.76 26.71
CA GLY A 295 7.41 -10.89 26.56
C GLY A 295 7.91 -10.74 25.12
N ALA A 296 7.03 -10.69 24.12
CA ALA A 296 7.43 -10.46 22.74
C ALA A 296 7.92 -9.03 22.52
N ALA A 297 8.89 -8.87 21.61
CA ALA A 297 9.31 -7.57 21.11
C ALA A 297 8.17 -6.92 20.30
N ILE A 298 7.99 -5.63 20.52
CA ILE A 298 6.94 -4.86 19.87
C ILE A 298 7.42 -3.44 19.60
N CYS A 299 7.03 -2.88 18.46
CA CYS A 299 7.33 -1.53 18.04
C CYS A 299 6.04 -0.78 17.77
N ARG A 300 6.02 0.52 18.02
CA ARG A 300 4.90 1.40 17.69
C ARG A 300 5.40 2.60 16.89
N SER A 301 4.59 3.07 15.96
CA SER A 301 4.87 4.29 15.19
C SER A 301 3.75 5.31 15.42
N GLY A 302 4.11 6.59 15.48
CA GLY A 302 3.17 7.69 15.64
C GLY A 302 3.74 9.01 15.15
N SER A 303 2.86 9.87 14.66
CA SER A 303 3.22 11.15 14.02
C SER A 303 3.81 12.19 14.97
N THR A 304 3.80 11.97 16.29
CA THR A 304 4.42 12.87 17.26
C THR A 304 5.87 12.48 17.51
N THR A 305 6.11 11.22 17.83
CA THR A 305 7.42 10.78 18.34
C THR A 305 8.14 9.80 17.43
N GLY A 306 7.51 9.34 16.33
CA GLY A 306 8.11 8.38 15.41
C GLY A 306 8.02 6.94 15.93
N THR A 307 9.02 6.13 15.60
CA THR A 307 9.03 4.70 15.94
C THR A 307 9.81 4.40 17.20
N PHE A 308 9.18 3.69 18.15
CA PHE A 308 9.83 3.20 19.37
C PHE A 308 9.49 1.73 19.61
N CYS A 309 10.43 0.99 20.21
CA CYS A 309 10.28 -0.44 20.47
C CYS A 309 10.54 -0.80 21.92
N GLY A 310 10.01 -1.96 22.33
CA GLY A 310 10.13 -2.53 23.67
C GLY A 310 9.44 -3.89 23.73
N THR A 311 8.72 -4.16 24.82
CA THR A 311 8.13 -5.48 25.11
C THR A 311 6.67 -5.41 25.56
N ILE A 312 5.92 -6.48 25.24
CA ILE A 312 4.58 -6.69 25.78
C ILE A 312 4.68 -7.13 27.24
N LEU A 313 4.10 -6.37 28.16
CA LEU A 313 4.16 -6.63 29.60
C LEU A 313 2.92 -7.36 30.13
N ALA A 314 1.74 -7.01 29.63
CA ALA A 314 0.48 -7.62 30.07
C ALA A 314 -0.60 -7.51 28.98
N LYS A 315 -1.63 -8.34 29.08
CA LYS A 315 -2.80 -8.33 28.21
C LYS A 315 -4.08 -8.30 29.04
N ASN A 316 -5.19 -7.89 28.42
CA ASN A 316 -6.47 -7.72 29.10
C ASN A 316 -6.37 -6.73 30.28
N GLN A 317 -5.60 -5.66 30.09
CA GLN A 317 -5.44 -4.57 31.03
C GLN A 317 -6.70 -3.69 31.02
N THR A 318 -7.16 -3.31 32.20
CA THR A 318 -8.12 -2.21 32.36
C THR A 318 -7.36 -0.95 32.72
N VAL A 319 -7.63 0.14 32.00
CA VAL A 319 -7.06 1.47 32.24
C VAL A 319 -8.19 2.42 32.61
N ARG A 320 -7.95 3.35 33.54
CA ARG A 320 -8.92 4.38 33.94
C ARG A 320 -8.45 5.73 33.43
N TYR A 321 -9.07 6.19 32.34
CA TYR A 321 -8.92 7.55 31.83
C TYR A 321 -9.88 8.52 32.53
N PRO A 322 -9.69 9.85 32.41
CA PRO A 322 -10.64 10.84 32.91
C PRO A 322 -12.08 10.64 32.40
N GLU A 323 -12.23 10.18 31.16
CA GLU A 323 -13.51 9.96 30.49
C GLU A 323 -14.19 8.67 30.96
N GLY A 324 -13.42 7.66 31.38
CA GLY A 324 -13.93 6.38 31.85
C GLY A 324 -12.90 5.25 31.82
N ALA A 325 -13.34 4.07 32.25
CA ALA A 325 -12.52 2.86 32.15
C ALA A 325 -12.53 2.33 30.70
N VAL A 326 -11.38 1.85 30.24
CA VAL A 326 -11.23 1.08 29.00
C VAL A 326 -10.67 -0.30 29.36
N THR A 327 -11.35 -1.36 28.93
CA THR A 327 -10.96 -2.75 29.20
C THR A 327 -10.26 -3.40 28.01
N GLY A 328 -9.63 -4.56 28.21
CA GLY A 328 -9.12 -5.38 27.11
C GLY A 328 -7.78 -4.95 26.50
N LEU A 329 -7.16 -3.86 26.98
CA LEU A 329 -5.94 -3.30 26.40
C LEU A 329 -4.72 -4.21 26.61
N THR A 330 -3.72 -4.05 25.74
CA THR A 330 -2.37 -4.62 25.94
C THR A 330 -1.45 -3.55 26.48
N ARG A 331 -0.65 -3.88 27.50
CA ARG A 331 0.31 -2.99 28.17
C ARG A 331 1.73 -3.27 27.69
N THR A 332 2.51 -2.21 27.47
CA THR A 332 3.92 -2.26 27.03
C THR A 332 4.79 -1.29 27.84
N ASP A 333 6.10 -1.47 27.79
CA ASP A 333 7.12 -0.53 28.32
C ASP A 333 7.56 0.55 27.30
N VAL A 334 6.99 0.54 26.10
CA VAL A 334 7.27 1.54 25.06
C VAL A 334 6.60 2.87 25.42
N CYS A 335 7.30 3.99 25.26
CA CYS A 335 6.75 5.33 25.50
C CYS A 335 5.70 5.73 24.44
N ALA A 336 4.89 6.75 24.70
CA ALA A 336 3.98 7.43 23.74
C ALA A 336 3.63 8.83 24.23
N GLU A 337 3.37 9.74 23.30
CA GLU A 337 2.97 11.12 23.61
C GLU A 337 1.70 11.54 22.86
N GLY A 338 1.16 12.71 23.23
CA GLY A 338 -0.04 13.25 22.60
C GLY A 338 0.11 13.37 21.08
N GLY A 339 -0.83 12.78 20.34
CA GLY A 339 -0.80 12.69 18.86
C GLY A 339 -0.29 11.35 18.30
N ASP A 340 0.36 10.50 19.11
CA ASP A 340 0.65 9.11 18.74
C ASP A 340 -0.58 8.20 18.85
N SER A 341 -1.66 8.70 19.50
CA SER A 341 -2.97 8.07 19.58
C SER A 341 -3.45 7.57 18.21
N GLY A 342 -3.95 6.33 18.17
CA GLY A 342 -4.36 5.65 16.95
C GLY A 342 -3.23 5.01 16.15
N GLY A 343 -1.96 5.35 16.39
CA GLY A 343 -0.81 4.84 15.65
C GLY A 343 -0.59 3.33 15.79
N PRO A 344 0.06 2.67 14.82
CA PRO A 344 0.17 1.22 14.73
C PRO A 344 1.18 0.64 15.72
N TRP A 345 0.91 -0.59 16.14
CA TRP A 345 1.83 -1.47 16.86
C TRP A 345 2.16 -2.70 16.02
N LEU A 346 3.44 -2.95 15.76
CA LEU A 346 3.96 -4.08 15.00
C LEU A 346 4.81 -5.01 15.87
N SER A 347 4.70 -6.31 15.63
CA SER A 347 5.70 -7.30 16.07
C SER A 347 6.20 -8.02 14.82
N GLY A 348 7.41 -7.70 14.37
CA GLY A 348 7.84 -8.03 13.01
C GLY A 348 6.96 -7.31 11.98
N ASP A 349 6.38 -8.06 11.04
CA ASP A 349 5.44 -7.58 10.02
C ASP A 349 3.95 -7.84 10.40
N GLN A 350 3.69 -8.20 11.67
CA GLN A 350 2.35 -8.53 12.15
C GLN A 350 1.74 -7.35 12.91
N ALA A 351 0.58 -6.87 12.44
CA ALA A 351 -0.24 -5.85 13.10
C ALA A 351 -0.74 -6.35 14.46
N GLN A 352 -0.49 -5.57 15.51
CA GLN A 352 -0.85 -5.90 16.90
C GLN A 352 -2.00 -5.05 17.42
N GLY A 353 -2.03 -3.75 17.10
CA GLY A 353 -3.04 -2.84 17.64
C GLY A 353 -2.79 -1.36 17.36
N VAL A 354 -3.65 -0.52 17.94
CA VAL A 354 -3.58 0.95 17.81
C VAL A 354 -3.38 1.60 19.18
N THR A 355 -2.54 2.63 19.26
CA THR A 355 -2.25 3.34 20.51
C THR A 355 -3.52 3.93 21.12
N SER A 356 -3.83 3.57 22.38
CA SER A 356 -4.94 4.14 23.14
C SER A 356 -4.45 5.29 24.03
N GLY A 357 -3.39 5.06 24.80
CA GLY A 357 -2.78 6.10 25.63
C GLY A 357 -1.71 5.52 26.55
N GLY A 358 -1.12 6.35 27.39
CA GLY A 358 -0.03 5.91 28.26
C GLY A 358 0.21 6.83 29.45
N SER A 359 1.30 6.56 30.16
CA SER A 359 1.82 7.36 31.26
C SER A 359 3.33 7.49 31.13
N GLY A 360 3.89 8.63 31.54
CA GLY A 360 5.29 8.97 31.29
C GLY A 360 5.46 9.73 29.98
N ASP A 361 6.68 9.71 29.42
CA ASP A 361 7.02 10.36 28.15
C ASP A 361 8.20 9.64 27.47
N CYS A 362 8.58 10.08 26.26
CA CYS A 362 9.68 9.46 25.52
C CYS A 362 11.09 9.89 25.95
N THR A 363 11.21 10.69 27.01
CA THR A 363 12.50 11.10 27.60
C THR A 363 12.85 10.30 28.85
N VAL A 364 11.88 10.06 29.73
CA VAL A 364 12.08 9.31 30.99
C VAL A 364 11.52 7.89 30.94
N GLY A 365 10.84 7.54 29.85
CA GLY A 365 10.15 6.27 29.69
C GLY A 365 8.74 6.30 30.28
N GLY A 366 8.02 5.21 30.09
CA GLY A 366 6.61 5.17 30.44
C GLY A 366 5.98 3.81 30.16
N GLU A 367 4.67 3.77 30.32
CA GLU A 367 3.86 2.62 29.93
C GLU A 367 2.83 3.08 28.92
N THR A 368 2.69 2.32 27.85
CA THR A 368 1.67 2.59 26.84
C THR A 368 0.74 1.40 26.72
N PHE A 369 -0.51 1.70 26.40
CA PHE A 369 -1.58 0.77 26.21
C PHE A 369 -2.11 0.87 24.80
N PHE A 370 -2.34 -0.28 24.17
CA PHE A 370 -2.93 -0.34 22.83
C PHE A 370 -4.16 -1.23 22.79
N GLN A 371 -5.09 -0.86 21.92
CA GLN A 371 -6.27 -1.65 21.59
C GLN A 371 -5.89 -2.73 20.56
N PRO A 372 -6.09 -4.02 20.84
CA PRO A 372 -5.74 -5.10 19.90
C PRO A 372 -6.47 -4.98 18.55
N VAL A 373 -5.72 -5.10 17.45
CA VAL A 373 -6.25 -4.87 16.09
C VAL A 373 -7.32 -5.90 15.71
N ASN A 374 -7.16 -7.16 16.11
CA ASN A 374 -8.09 -8.23 15.76
C ASN A 374 -9.50 -7.98 16.32
N GLU A 375 -9.60 -7.30 17.46
CA GLU A 375 -10.90 -6.91 18.01
C GLU A 375 -11.57 -5.81 17.18
N ILE A 376 -10.79 -4.84 16.67
CA ILE A 376 -11.29 -3.78 15.79
C ILE A 376 -11.78 -4.38 14.47
N LEU A 377 -10.98 -5.26 13.86
CA LEU A 377 -11.30 -5.93 12.61
C LEU A 377 -12.57 -6.78 12.74
N ALA A 378 -12.63 -7.64 13.77
CA ALA A 378 -13.79 -8.53 13.98
C ALA A 378 -15.05 -7.78 14.41
N THR A 379 -14.93 -6.68 15.14
CA THR A 379 -16.10 -5.89 15.59
C THR A 379 -16.77 -5.17 14.43
N ASN A 380 -15.97 -4.67 13.49
CA ASN A 380 -16.41 -3.82 12.38
C ASN A 380 -16.42 -4.54 11.02
N ASN A 381 -16.13 -5.85 10.98
CA ASN A 381 -16.07 -6.67 9.77
C ASN A 381 -15.09 -6.10 8.72
N LEU A 382 -13.91 -5.69 9.16
CA LEU A 382 -12.88 -5.07 8.33
C LEU A 382 -11.81 -6.09 7.91
N THR A 383 -11.26 -5.89 6.71
CA THR A 383 -10.15 -6.70 6.19
C THR A 383 -8.87 -5.87 6.17
N LEU A 384 -7.82 -6.35 6.84
CA LEU A 384 -6.50 -5.71 6.85
C LEU A 384 -5.87 -5.74 5.45
N VAL A 385 -5.29 -4.63 5.01
CA VAL A 385 -4.51 -4.57 3.78
C VAL A 385 -3.10 -5.10 4.05
N THR A 386 -2.70 -6.17 3.36
CA THR A 386 -1.43 -6.86 3.58
C THR A 386 -0.54 -6.89 2.34
N SER A 387 0.78 -6.91 2.55
CA SER A 387 1.82 -6.87 1.50
C SER A 387 1.86 -8.14 0.65
N GLY A 388 1.15 -9.21 1.07
CA GLY A 388 1.00 -10.47 0.34
C GLY A 388 -0.18 -10.52 -0.65
N GLY A 389 -0.94 -9.44 -0.82
CA GLY A 389 -2.18 -9.42 -1.62
C GLY A 389 -1.98 -9.36 -3.14
N GLY A 390 -1.41 -10.41 -3.73
CA GLY A 390 -1.22 -10.56 -5.18
C GLY A 390 -1.09 -12.01 -5.65
N ALA A 391 -1.52 -12.95 -4.82
CA ALA A 391 -1.89 -14.30 -5.18
C ALA A 391 -2.67 -14.81 -3.98
N ALA A 392 -3.97 -15.09 -4.15
CA ALA A 392 -4.39 -16.37 -3.61
C ALA A 392 -3.31 -17.32 -4.13
N ALA A 393 -2.52 -17.92 -3.25
CA ALA A 393 -1.84 -19.12 -3.64
C ALA A 393 -2.96 -19.99 -4.19
N GLU A 394 -3.08 -20.06 -5.52
CA GLU A 394 -3.38 -21.32 -6.14
C GLU A 394 -2.36 -22.23 -5.48
N GLU A 395 -2.82 -22.94 -4.45
CA GLU A 395 -2.27 -24.22 -4.10
C GLU A 395 -2.21 -24.96 -5.43
N THR A 396 -1.06 -24.88 -6.09
CA THR A 396 -0.69 -25.81 -7.13
C THR A 396 -0.66 -27.11 -6.36
N THR A 397 -1.80 -27.79 -6.34
CA THR A 397 -2.02 -29.01 -5.61
C THR A 397 -0.99 -29.98 -6.17
N PRO A 398 0.10 -30.33 -5.46
CA PRO A 398 0.80 -31.54 -5.82
C PRO A 398 -0.23 -32.67 -5.69
N PRO A 399 -0.24 -33.66 -6.61
CA PRO A 399 -1.27 -34.70 -6.61
C PRO A 399 -1.37 -35.29 -5.21
N ALA A 400 -2.59 -35.23 -4.66
CA ALA A 400 -2.92 -35.60 -3.30
C ALA A 400 -2.32 -36.97 -2.97
N ALA A 401 -1.33 -36.97 -2.09
CA ALA A 401 -1.33 -37.98 -1.05
C ALA A 401 -2.40 -37.51 -0.07
N GLU A 402 -3.35 -38.37 0.27
CA GLU A 402 -4.44 -38.11 1.22
C GLU A 402 -3.87 -37.83 2.62
N THR A 403 -3.30 -36.65 2.81
CA THR A 403 -2.96 -36.12 4.13
C THR A 403 -4.24 -35.55 4.70
N ASN A 404 -4.83 -36.27 5.65
CA ASN A 404 -5.98 -35.85 6.43
C ASN A 404 -5.88 -34.35 6.78
N ALA A 405 -6.86 -33.55 6.33
CA ALA A 405 -6.91 -32.09 6.49
C ALA A 405 -6.79 -31.65 7.96
N CYS A 406 -7.12 -32.54 8.89
CA CYS A 406 -6.93 -32.33 10.32
C CYS A 406 -5.48 -32.35 10.76
N ALA A 407 -4.63 -33.18 10.19
CA ALA A 407 -3.24 -33.29 10.63
C ALA A 407 -2.45 -31.98 10.45
N ALA A 408 -2.89 -31.07 9.58
CA ALA A 408 -2.27 -29.78 9.34
C ALA A 408 -2.58 -28.72 10.43
N LEU A 409 -3.58 -28.95 11.29
CA LEU A 409 -3.97 -27.98 12.32
C LEU A 409 -3.17 -28.19 13.62
N PRO A 410 -2.78 -27.12 14.32
CA PRO A 410 -1.85 -27.20 15.46
C PRO A 410 -2.45 -27.84 16.71
N VAL A 411 -3.78 -27.82 16.87
CA VAL A 411 -4.45 -28.45 18.02
C VAL A 411 -5.19 -29.70 17.57
N GLN A 412 -4.70 -30.87 17.98
CA GLN A 412 -5.32 -32.17 17.71
C GLN A 412 -6.08 -32.69 18.93
N ARG A 413 -7.29 -33.20 18.73
CA ARG A 413 -8.09 -33.90 19.74
C ARG A 413 -8.69 -35.15 19.17
N GLU A 414 -8.73 -36.19 19.97
CA GLU A 414 -9.47 -37.42 19.68
C GLU A 414 -10.73 -37.48 20.54
N GLY A 415 -11.76 -38.16 20.05
CA GLY A 415 -12.97 -38.45 20.81
C GLY A 415 -13.63 -39.72 20.32
N ASP A 416 -14.67 -40.16 21.02
CA ASP A 416 -15.42 -41.37 20.70
C ASP A 416 -16.90 -41.16 21.02
N ILE A 417 -17.74 -41.37 20.01
CA ILE A 417 -19.19 -41.35 20.17
C ILE A 417 -19.70 -42.79 20.28
N ALA A 418 -19.97 -43.21 21.52
CA ALA A 418 -20.45 -44.55 21.84
C ALA A 418 -21.94 -44.80 21.51
N ARG A 419 -22.71 -43.76 21.17
CA ARG A 419 -24.14 -43.87 20.86
C ARG A 419 -24.57 -42.85 19.81
N ALA A 420 -25.24 -43.31 18.76
CA ALA A 420 -25.83 -42.43 17.75
C ALA A 420 -26.79 -41.41 18.40
N GLY A 421 -26.74 -40.16 17.94
CA GLY A 421 -27.47 -39.04 18.55
C GLY A 421 -26.79 -38.41 19.77
N ALA A 422 -25.65 -38.95 20.23
CA ALA A 422 -24.90 -38.33 21.31
C ALA A 422 -23.99 -37.20 20.80
N THR A 423 -23.54 -36.36 21.73
CA THR A 423 -22.65 -35.24 21.46
C THR A 423 -21.43 -35.31 22.36
N GLN A 424 -20.26 -34.93 21.85
CA GLN A 424 -19.05 -34.78 22.64
C GLN A 424 -18.53 -33.34 22.55
N VAL A 425 -18.24 -32.76 23.72
CA VAL A 425 -17.72 -31.39 23.84
C VAL A 425 -16.20 -31.41 23.80
N GLN A 426 -15.60 -30.47 23.06
CA GLN A 426 -14.16 -30.32 22.89
C GLN A 426 -13.71 -28.86 23.07
N PRO A 427 -12.48 -28.62 23.57
CA PRO A 427 -11.48 -29.63 23.96
C PRO A 427 -11.76 -30.24 25.35
N ASN A 428 -11.50 -31.54 25.50
CA ASN A 428 -11.48 -32.26 26.79
C ASN A 428 -12.80 -32.16 27.59
N GLY A 429 -13.95 -32.15 26.93
CA GLY A 429 -15.27 -31.97 27.58
C GLY A 429 -15.57 -30.54 28.04
N GLY A 430 -14.64 -29.60 27.83
CA GLY A 430 -14.70 -28.24 28.35
C GLY A 430 -14.83 -27.17 27.26
N ALA A 431 -14.34 -25.98 27.60
CA ALA A 431 -14.30 -24.83 26.72
C ALA A 431 -12.92 -24.19 26.81
N TYR A 432 -12.57 -23.39 25.80
CA TYR A 432 -11.31 -22.67 25.72
C TYR A 432 -11.57 -21.17 25.56
N ARG A 433 -10.63 -20.33 26.00
CA ARG A 433 -10.68 -18.90 25.72
C ARG A 433 -9.98 -18.63 24.41
N ALA A 434 -10.63 -17.85 23.56
CA ALA A 434 -10.07 -17.34 22.31
C ALA A 434 -10.10 -15.81 22.34
N ARG A 435 -9.12 -15.19 21.71
CA ARG A 435 -9.17 -13.76 21.38
C ARG A 435 -9.98 -13.56 20.10
N ALA A 436 -10.21 -12.31 19.71
CA ALA A 436 -10.83 -12.05 18.42
C ALA A 436 -9.91 -12.56 17.31
N GLY A 437 -10.47 -13.21 16.29
CA GLY A 437 -9.69 -13.88 15.25
C GLY A 437 -10.52 -14.93 14.51
N THR A 438 -9.87 -15.61 13.58
CA THR A 438 -10.47 -16.65 12.75
C THR A 438 -10.26 -18.02 13.39
N HIS A 439 -11.36 -18.70 13.69
CA HIS A 439 -11.41 -20.08 14.12
C HIS A 439 -11.41 -20.97 12.89
N THR A 440 -10.44 -21.87 12.77
CA THR A 440 -10.40 -22.90 11.72
C THR A 440 -10.43 -24.27 12.39
N ALA A 441 -11.27 -25.17 11.90
CA ALA A 441 -11.36 -26.53 12.41
C ALA A 441 -11.71 -27.53 11.32
N CYS A 442 -11.45 -28.79 11.61
CA CYS A 442 -11.85 -29.92 10.81
C CYS A 442 -12.33 -31.07 11.70
N LEU A 443 -13.07 -32.01 11.12
CA LEU A 443 -13.45 -33.24 11.77
C LEU A 443 -13.26 -34.39 10.79
N ASP A 444 -12.40 -35.33 11.13
CA ASP A 444 -12.28 -36.64 10.48
C ASP A 444 -13.11 -37.64 11.31
N ALA A 445 -14.15 -38.18 10.68
CA ALA A 445 -15.13 -39.07 11.30
C ALA A 445 -15.07 -40.47 10.66
N PRO A 446 -15.47 -41.54 11.37
CA PRO A 446 -15.46 -42.88 10.81
C PRO A 446 -16.30 -42.99 9.53
N ASP A 447 -15.84 -43.81 8.59
CA ASP A 447 -16.58 -44.13 7.37
C ASP A 447 -18.02 -44.60 7.68
N GLY A 448 -18.97 -44.07 6.93
CA GLY A 448 -20.39 -44.41 7.07
C GLY A 448 -21.07 -43.83 8.32
N THR A 449 -20.45 -42.85 8.98
CA THR A 449 -21.07 -42.04 10.04
C THR A 449 -21.38 -40.63 9.55
N ASP A 450 -22.33 -39.98 10.22
CA ASP A 450 -22.69 -38.58 9.97
C ASP A 450 -22.46 -37.80 11.27
N PHE A 451 -21.26 -37.24 11.40
CA PHE A 451 -20.86 -36.43 12.55
C PHE A 451 -20.74 -34.96 12.13
N ASP A 452 -21.55 -34.11 12.76
CA ASP A 452 -21.52 -32.67 12.55
C ASP A 452 -20.49 -32.00 13.48
N LEU A 453 -19.88 -30.92 13.00
CA LEU A 453 -18.99 -30.07 13.78
C LEU A 453 -19.64 -28.72 14.07
N VAL A 454 -19.82 -28.40 15.35
CA VAL A 454 -20.46 -27.16 15.78
C VAL A 454 -19.51 -26.33 16.63
N LEU A 455 -19.32 -25.06 16.28
CA LEU A 455 -18.63 -24.09 17.14
C LEU A 455 -19.66 -23.31 17.95
N GLN A 456 -19.47 -23.27 19.27
CA GLN A 456 -20.32 -22.52 20.20
C GLN A 456 -19.54 -21.48 20.99
N ARG A 457 -20.13 -20.30 21.19
CA ARG A 457 -19.60 -19.22 22.03
C ARG A 457 -20.44 -19.04 23.30
N GLN A 458 -19.79 -18.82 24.43
CA GLN A 458 -20.44 -18.52 25.70
C GLN A 458 -20.95 -17.07 25.70
N ASN A 459 -22.19 -16.86 26.16
CA ASN A 459 -22.73 -15.53 26.42
C ASN A 459 -22.47 -15.07 27.86
N ASN A 460 -22.82 -13.83 28.16
CA ASN A 460 -22.58 -13.20 29.47
C ASN A 460 -23.34 -13.86 30.64
N ARG A 461 -24.31 -14.75 30.36
CA ARG A 461 -25.04 -15.56 31.36
C ARG A 461 -24.44 -16.95 31.54
N GLY A 462 -23.29 -17.23 30.93
CA GLY A 462 -22.58 -18.50 31.01
C GLY A 462 -23.13 -19.60 30.07
N SER A 463 -24.17 -19.32 29.28
CA SER A 463 -24.77 -20.29 28.35
C SER A 463 -24.10 -20.24 26.98
N PHE A 464 -23.93 -21.39 26.34
CA PHE A 464 -23.33 -21.50 25.00
C PHE A 464 -24.38 -21.35 23.90
N ARG A 465 -23.99 -20.67 22.80
CA ARG A 465 -24.78 -20.48 21.58
C ARG A 465 -23.96 -20.88 20.37
N THR A 466 -24.57 -21.60 19.43
CA THR A 466 -23.94 -21.93 18.15
C THR A 466 -23.64 -20.67 17.37
N VAL A 467 -22.39 -20.55 16.90
CA VAL A 467 -21.92 -19.43 16.07
C VAL A 467 -21.47 -19.87 14.69
N ALA A 468 -21.09 -21.15 14.52
CA ALA A 468 -20.82 -21.77 13.23
C ALA A 468 -21.11 -23.28 13.29
N ARG A 469 -21.37 -23.88 12.13
CA ARG A 469 -21.61 -25.32 11.98
C ARG A 469 -21.12 -25.83 10.62
N ALA A 470 -20.75 -27.10 10.56
CA ALA A 470 -20.54 -27.87 9.35
C ALA A 470 -21.29 -29.21 9.52
N GLU A 471 -22.15 -29.55 8.56
CA GLU A 471 -23.09 -30.68 8.63
C GLU A 471 -22.99 -31.56 7.36
N GLY A 472 -23.45 -32.81 7.42
CA GLY A 472 -23.56 -33.74 6.28
C GLY A 472 -22.57 -34.91 6.29
N ASP A 473 -22.43 -35.66 5.19
CA ASP A 473 -21.54 -36.84 5.13
C ASP A 473 -20.04 -36.46 5.02
N GLY A 474 -19.14 -37.35 5.47
CA GLY A 474 -17.68 -37.24 5.30
C GLY A 474 -16.96 -36.29 6.26
N ASP A 475 -15.75 -35.88 5.91
CA ASP A 475 -14.97 -34.94 6.72
C ASP A 475 -15.62 -33.55 6.78
N LYS A 476 -15.47 -32.86 7.91
CA LYS A 476 -15.93 -31.48 8.08
C LYS A 476 -14.77 -30.52 8.07
N THR A 477 -15.00 -29.34 7.52
CA THR A 477 -14.16 -28.16 7.73
C THR A 477 -15.04 -26.99 8.15
N LEU A 478 -14.52 -26.14 9.02
CA LEU A 478 -15.23 -25.00 9.59
C LEU A 478 -14.29 -23.81 9.69
N SER A 479 -14.72 -22.65 9.20
CA SER A 479 -14.05 -21.37 9.38
C SER A 479 -15.03 -20.32 9.92
N PHE A 480 -14.63 -19.56 10.94
CA PHE A 480 -15.47 -18.56 11.58
C PHE A 480 -14.65 -17.43 12.21
N THR A 481 -14.87 -16.18 11.80
CA THR A 481 -14.27 -15.01 12.46
C THR A 481 -15.11 -14.57 13.66
N GLY A 482 -14.53 -14.71 14.86
CA GLY A 482 -15.19 -14.44 16.14
C GLY A 482 -14.54 -13.30 16.92
N ARG A 483 -15.29 -12.73 17.87
CA ARG A 483 -14.76 -11.78 18.87
C ARG A 483 -14.09 -12.53 20.02
N SER A 484 -13.34 -11.83 20.88
CA SER A 484 -12.79 -12.43 22.11
C SER A 484 -13.90 -13.06 22.97
N GLY A 485 -13.61 -14.21 23.61
CA GLY A 485 -14.59 -14.91 24.43
C GLY A 485 -14.24 -16.36 24.74
N THR A 486 -15.19 -17.06 25.37
CA THR A 486 -15.08 -18.49 25.66
C THR A 486 -15.81 -19.28 24.58
N TYR A 487 -15.13 -20.24 23.96
CA TYR A 487 -15.63 -21.07 22.87
C TYR A 487 -15.51 -22.56 23.20
N ARG A 488 -16.29 -23.39 22.52
CA ARG A 488 -16.14 -24.84 22.52
C ARG A 488 -16.58 -25.41 21.18
N TYR A 489 -15.95 -26.49 20.76
CA TYR A 489 -16.45 -27.33 19.68
C TYR A 489 -17.38 -28.39 20.27
N VAL A 490 -18.41 -28.75 19.52
CA VAL A 490 -19.32 -29.85 19.84
C VAL A 490 -19.39 -30.73 18.60
N VAL A 491 -18.97 -31.97 18.75
CA VAL A 491 -19.16 -33.00 17.73
C VAL A 491 -20.49 -33.68 18.01
N VAL A 492 -21.38 -33.71 17.02
CA VAL A 492 -22.75 -34.21 17.14
C VAL A 492 -22.90 -35.39 16.19
N SER A 493 -23.23 -36.58 16.70
CA SER A 493 -23.58 -37.70 15.81
C SER A 493 -25.03 -37.57 15.38
N ALA A 494 -25.26 -37.22 14.11
CA ALA A 494 -26.56 -37.36 13.48
C ALA A 494 -26.87 -38.84 13.20
N SER A 495 -25.85 -39.62 12.79
CA SER A 495 -25.92 -41.08 12.72
C SER A 495 -24.56 -41.75 12.96
N GLY A 496 -24.57 -43.04 13.27
CA GLY A 496 -23.35 -43.84 13.49
C GLY A 496 -22.72 -43.70 14.88
N THR A 497 -21.62 -44.42 15.09
CA THR A 497 -20.81 -44.44 16.33
C THR A 497 -19.36 -44.70 15.98
N GLY A 498 -18.43 -44.21 16.79
CA GLY A 498 -17.01 -44.49 16.61
C GLY A 498 -16.11 -43.33 17.02
N SER A 499 -14.81 -43.56 16.82
CA SER A 499 -13.76 -42.61 17.19
C SER A 499 -13.51 -41.60 16.08
N TYR A 500 -13.29 -40.34 16.45
CA TYR A 500 -13.07 -39.24 15.51
C TYR A 500 -11.80 -38.46 15.86
N GLN A 501 -11.26 -37.73 14.89
CA GLN A 501 -10.18 -36.76 15.08
C GLN A 501 -10.67 -35.34 14.77
N LEU A 502 -10.36 -34.39 15.65
CA LEU A 502 -10.68 -32.98 15.54
C LEU A 502 -9.38 -32.18 15.55
N GLY A 503 -9.07 -31.52 14.43
CA GLY A 503 -8.02 -30.52 14.33
C GLY A 503 -8.61 -29.11 14.44
N PHE A 504 -7.97 -28.19 15.16
CA PHE A 504 -8.37 -26.78 15.14
C PHE A 504 -7.22 -25.78 15.38
N ASN A 505 -7.45 -24.53 14.97
CA ASN A 505 -6.63 -23.36 15.21
C ASN A 505 -7.51 -22.15 15.55
N VAL A 506 -6.93 -21.15 16.21
CA VAL A 506 -7.46 -19.78 16.23
C VAL A 506 -6.31 -18.84 15.90
N SER A 507 -6.45 -18.08 14.81
CA SER A 507 -5.45 -17.13 14.31
C SER A 507 -5.97 -15.70 14.31
#